data_AF-A0A969UVT0-F1
#
_entry.id   AF-A0A969UVT0-F1
#
_cell.length_a   1.000
_cell.length_b   1.000
_cell.length_c   1.000
_cell.angle_alpha   90.00
_cell.angle_beta   90.00
_cell.angle_gamma   90.00
#
_symmetry.space_group_name_H-M   'P 1'
#
loop_
_entity.id
_entity.type
_entity.pdbx_description
1 polymer ?
#
loop_
_entity_poly.entity_id
_entity_poly.type
_entity_poly.pdbx_seq_one_letter_code
_entity_poly.pdbx_strand_id
1 'polypeptide(L)'
;MAAQAVDAAAQQGVIYFSAAGNDGNRSYQSQFQPGATFTYRGNTYEAHDFDAGGGVDLFQDIQIPQATSNEVLYNSISGIDLVLGWDQAVGNVTHDLEMFLVTSPQLPGTDNILSEAIVVSPRVNAPLQQISYFTPSAKTVYLVIARRSTTPPATPTLMKWSSFANGGDADIKYQYVNDSLAEAGSSTITGHANARGAIAVGAAAYTTTPAFGGTTPILETFSSIGVRLSCSMLKAI
;
A
#
# COMPACT_ATOMS: atom_id res chain seq x y z
N MET A 1 -5.81 7.21 15.96
CA MET A 1 -5.87 8.28 16.97
C MET A 1 -5.57 9.66 16.40
N ALA A 2 -4.53 9.84 15.57
CA ALA A 2 -4.20 11.15 14.98
C ALA A 2 -5.33 11.73 14.11
N ALA A 3 -5.96 10.92 13.24
CA ALA A 3 -7.09 11.37 12.42
C ALA A 3 -8.32 11.82 13.24
N GLN A 4 -8.61 11.13 14.35
CA GLN A 4 -9.71 11.47 15.25
C GLN A 4 -9.46 12.80 15.98
N ALA A 5 -8.20 13.07 16.38
CA ALA A 5 -7.82 14.33 16.98
C ALA A 5 -7.97 15.50 15.99
N VAL A 6 -7.60 15.31 14.73
CA VAL A 6 -7.83 16.30 13.66
C VAL A 6 -9.32 16.54 13.46
N ASP A 7 -10.13 15.47 13.36
CA ASP A 7 -11.58 15.59 13.21
C ASP A 7 -12.22 16.34 14.41
N ALA A 8 -11.72 16.13 15.63
CA ALA A 8 -12.18 16.83 16.83
C ALA A 8 -11.79 18.32 16.84
N ALA A 9 -10.56 18.64 16.43
CA ALA A 9 -10.12 20.03 16.30
C ALA A 9 -10.91 20.79 15.22
N ALA A 10 -11.16 20.15 14.08
CA ALA A 10 -11.97 20.72 13.01
C ALA A 10 -13.42 20.99 13.44
N GLN A 11 -14.01 20.12 14.28
CA GLN A 11 -15.33 20.34 14.88
C GLN A 11 -15.37 21.56 15.82
N GLN A 12 -14.22 21.99 16.34
CA GLN A 12 -14.08 23.20 17.16
C GLN A 12 -13.73 24.45 16.33
N GLY A 13 -13.77 24.36 14.99
CA GLY A 13 -13.48 25.46 14.08
C GLY A 13 -11.99 25.67 13.78
N VAL A 14 -11.12 24.74 14.17
CA VAL A 14 -9.69 24.80 13.84
C VAL A 14 -9.49 24.33 12.40
N ILE A 15 -8.81 25.15 11.58
CA ILE A 15 -8.40 24.75 10.23
C ILE A 15 -7.10 23.95 10.34
N TYR A 16 -7.08 22.75 9.75
CA TYR A 16 -5.93 21.85 9.79
C TYR A 16 -5.42 21.56 8.38
N PHE A 17 -4.15 21.88 8.13
CA PHE A 17 -3.45 21.55 6.89
C PHE A 17 -2.40 20.47 7.14
N SER A 18 -2.24 19.58 6.17
CA SER A 18 -1.15 18.59 6.15
C SER A 18 -0.58 18.49 4.74
N ALA A 19 0.71 18.18 4.63
CA ALA A 19 1.22 17.65 3.36
C ALA A 19 0.48 16.34 3.02
N ALA A 20 0.26 16.08 1.73
CA ALA A 20 -0.40 14.86 1.27
C ALA A 20 0.48 13.61 1.44
N GLY A 21 1.81 13.75 1.29
CA GLY A 21 2.78 12.64 1.27
C GLY A 21 3.47 12.50 -0.08
N ASN A 22 4.42 11.56 -0.18
CA ASN A 22 5.31 11.39 -1.33
C ASN A 22 5.19 10.01 -2.02
N ASP A 23 4.07 9.32 -1.82
CA ASP A 23 3.88 7.94 -2.26
C ASP A 23 3.10 7.83 -3.57
N GLY A 24 2.82 8.96 -4.24
CA GLY A 24 2.17 9.01 -5.54
C GLY A 24 0.82 8.27 -5.53
N ASN A 25 0.60 7.38 -6.49
CA ASN A 25 -0.54 6.47 -6.54
C ASN A 25 -0.18 5.01 -6.22
N ARG A 26 0.94 4.77 -5.50
CA ARG A 26 1.52 3.45 -5.27
C ARG A 26 0.80 2.71 -4.14
N SER A 27 -0.37 2.18 -4.48
CA SER A 27 -1.18 1.34 -3.62
C SER A 27 -2.06 0.42 -4.44
N TYR A 28 -2.54 -0.65 -3.82
CA TYR A 28 -3.51 -1.58 -4.38
C TYR A 28 -4.65 -1.75 -3.39
N GLN A 29 -5.89 -1.85 -3.87
CA GLN A 29 -7.03 -2.17 -3.02
C GLN A 29 -8.00 -3.09 -3.74
N SER A 30 -8.58 -4.04 -3.00
CA SER A 30 -9.55 -4.99 -3.55
C SER A 30 -10.32 -5.66 -2.42
N GLN A 31 -11.42 -6.34 -2.75
CA GLN A 31 -11.94 -7.38 -1.86
C GLN A 31 -10.98 -8.57 -1.92
N PHE A 32 -10.87 -9.34 -0.84
CA PHE A 32 -10.10 -10.57 -0.92
C PHE A 32 -10.83 -11.58 -1.83
N GLN A 33 -10.22 -11.87 -2.98
CA GLN A 33 -10.66 -12.89 -3.92
C GLN A 33 -9.90 -14.20 -3.65
N PRO A 34 -10.57 -15.29 -3.23
CA PRO A 34 -9.91 -16.54 -2.90
C PRO A 34 -9.39 -17.27 -4.16
N GLY A 35 -8.10 -17.60 -4.15
CA GLY A 35 -7.43 -18.36 -5.19
C GLY A 35 -6.93 -19.73 -4.68
N ALA A 36 -5.74 -20.15 -5.13
CA ALA A 36 -5.19 -21.44 -4.74
C ALA A 36 -4.69 -21.46 -3.29
N THR A 37 -4.76 -22.63 -2.66
CA THR A 37 -4.23 -22.85 -1.31
C THR A 37 -2.80 -23.37 -1.32
N PHE A 38 -1.98 -22.97 -0.34
CA PHE A 38 -0.63 -23.48 -0.12
C PHE A 38 -0.35 -23.70 1.37
N THR A 39 0.71 -24.45 1.68
CA THR A 39 1.19 -24.64 3.05
C THR A 39 2.59 -24.07 3.19
N TYR A 40 2.79 -23.19 4.16
CA TYR A 40 4.08 -22.62 4.50
C TYR A 40 4.28 -22.66 6.02
N ARG A 41 5.42 -23.20 6.46
CA ARG A 41 5.78 -23.35 7.90
C ARG A 41 4.67 -23.96 8.77
N GLY A 42 3.94 -24.95 8.23
CA GLY A 42 2.88 -25.66 8.95
C GLY A 42 1.53 -24.93 9.00
N ASN A 43 1.41 -23.77 8.35
CA ASN A 43 0.14 -23.05 8.20
C ASN A 43 -0.41 -23.22 6.79
N THR A 44 -1.72 -23.41 6.68
CA THR A 44 -2.43 -23.39 5.40
C THR A 44 -2.91 -21.98 5.11
N TYR A 45 -2.61 -21.51 3.90
CA TYR A 45 -3.00 -20.21 3.38
C TYR A 45 -3.82 -20.38 2.11
N GLU A 46 -4.62 -19.38 1.80
CA GLU A 46 -5.33 -19.20 0.54
C GLU A 46 -4.81 -17.91 -0.08
N ALA A 47 -4.23 -18.00 -1.28
CA ALA A 47 -3.68 -16.85 -1.99
C ALA A 47 -4.81 -15.98 -2.55
N HIS A 48 -4.56 -14.67 -2.60
CA HIS A 48 -5.43 -13.72 -3.28
C HIS A 48 -5.27 -13.84 -4.80
N ASP A 49 -6.39 -13.80 -5.52
CA ASP A 49 -6.44 -13.56 -6.95
C ASP A 49 -6.49 -12.05 -7.27
N PHE A 50 -5.42 -11.54 -7.84
CA PHE A 50 -5.29 -10.14 -8.24
C PHE A 50 -6.04 -9.83 -9.54
N ASP A 51 -6.37 -10.83 -10.37
CA ASP A 51 -7.18 -10.63 -11.56
C ASP A 51 -8.63 -10.33 -11.15
N ALA A 52 -9.15 -9.19 -11.60
CA ALA A 52 -10.57 -8.84 -11.40
C ALA A 52 -11.48 -9.45 -12.48
N GLY A 53 -10.88 -10.05 -13.53
CA GLY A 53 -11.53 -10.73 -14.63
C GLY A 53 -11.86 -12.20 -14.33
N GLY A 54 -11.89 -13.00 -15.39
CA GLY A 54 -12.18 -14.45 -15.28
C GLY A 54 -10.92 -15.34 -15.29
N GLY A 55 -9.73 -14.74 -15.35
CA GLY A 55 -8.46 -15.45 -15.16
C GLY A 55 -8.18 -15.65 -13.67
N VAL A 56 -7.03 -16.25 -13.39
CA VAL A 56 -6.49 -16.35 -12.03
C VAL A 56 -5.04 -15.87 -12.09
N ASP A 57 -4.74 -14.79 -11.37
CA ASP A 57 -3.38 -14.31 -11.15
C ASP A 57 -3.10 -14.18 -9.65
N LEU A 58 -2.32 -15.12 -9.11
CA LEU A 58 -2.03 -15.17 -7.67
C LEU A 58 -0.86 -14.28 -7.27
N PHE A 59 -0.28 -13.57 -8.23
CA PHE A 59 0.93 -12.80 -8.06
C PHE A 59 0.71 -11.37 -8.54
N GLN A 60 1.31 -10.44 -7.82
CA GLN A 60 1.52 -9.10 -8.33
C GLN A 60 3.00 -8.94 -8.65
N ASP A 61 3.32 -8.75 -9.92
CA ASP A 61 4.67 -8.51 -10.40
C ASP A 61 5.16 -7.13 -9.94
N ILE A 62 6.34 -7.10 -9.31
CA ILE A 62 7.00 -5.87 -8.87
C ILE A 62 8.38 -5.80 -9.53
N GLN A 63 8.55 -4.86 -10.44
CA GLN A 63 9.77 -4.63 -11.19
C GLN A 63 10.61 -3.54 -10.49
N ILE A 64 11.61 -3.98 -9.74
CA ILE A 64 12.56 -3.10 -9.04
C ILE A 64 13.71 -2.81 -10.00
N PRO A 65 13.92 -1.56 -10.45
CA PRO A 65 15.06 -1.22 -11.28
C PRO A 65 16.36 -1.26 -10.47
N GLN A 66 17.50 -1.24 -11.16
CA GLN A 66 18.77 -1.02 -10.48
C GLN A 66 18.82 0.44 -10.01
N ALA A 67 19.26 0.65 -8.76
CA ALA A 67 19.47 1.99 -8.22
C ALA A 67 20.38 2.81 -9.13
N THR A 68 19.95 4.03 -9.47
CA THR A 68 20.80 4.96 -10.21
C THR A 68 21.63 5.79 -9.23
N SER A 69 22.81 6.23 -9.64
CA SER A 69 23.77 6.99 -8.80
C SER A 69 23.22 8.32 -8.23
N ASN A 70 22.03 8.74 -8.65
CA ASN A 70 21.38 9.96 -8.20
C ASN A 70 20.55 9.75 -6.92
N GLU A 71 20.32 8.50 -6.50
CA GLU A 71 19.80 8.13 -5.18
C GLU A 71 20.92 8.19 -4.12
N VAL A 72 21.54 9.37 -3.97
CA VAL A 72 22.72 9.61 -3.11
C VAL A 72 22.44 9.34 -1.62
N LEU A 73 21.19 9.10 -1.23
CA LEU A 73 20.79 8.88 0.17
C LEU A 73 20.80 7.41 0.61
N TYR A 74 20.85 6.42 -0.29
CA TYR A 74 20.70 5.00 0.09
C TYR A 74 21.62 4.04 -0.67
N ASN A 75 22.95 4.19 -0.58
CA ASN A 75 23.95 3.15 -0.91
C ASN A 75 23.73 2.35 -2.23
N SER A 76 23.13 2.96 -3.26
CA SER A 76 22.73 2.26 -4.50
C SER A 76 21.86 1.01 -4.27
N ILE A 77 20.90 1.07 -3.34
CA ILE A 77 19.87 0.05 -3.14
C ILE A 77 18.49 0.63 -3.48
N SER A 78 17.70 -0.14 -4.22
CA SER A 78 16.29 0.17 -4.52
C SER A 78 15.40 -0.92 -3.94
N GLY A 79 14.19 -0.56 -3.55
CA GLY A 79 13.33 -1.48 -2.83
C GLY A 79 11.95 -0.96 -2.55
N ILE A 80 11.16 -1.82 -1.92
CA ILE A 80 9.78 -1.56 -1.56
C ILE A 80 9.63 -1.59 -0.04
N ASP A 81 8.70 -0.79 0.45
CA ASP A 81 8.18 -0.88 1.81
C ASP A 81 6.67 -0.73 1.73
N LEU A 82 5.94 -1.83 1.95
CA LEU A 82 4.50 -1.90 1.75
C LEU A 82 3.81 -2.20 3.08
N VAL A 83 2.75 -1.47 3.39
CA VAL A 83 1.87 -1.74 4.53
C VAL A 83 0.51 -2.20 4.01
N LEU A 84 0.16 -3.44 4.31
CA LEU A 84 -1.17 -4.02 4.09
C LEU A 84 -2.06 -3.73 5.29
N GLY A 85 -3.29 -3.30 5.03
CA GLY A 85 -4.37 -3.23 6.00
C GLY A 85 -5.68 -3.74 5.45
N TRP A 86 -6.58 -4.16 6.34
CA TRP A 86 -7.91 -4.65 5.99
C TRP A 86 -8.97 -4.19 7.00
N ASP A 87 -10.24 -4.33 6.63
CA ASP A 87 -11.38 -3.61 7.20
C ASP A 87 -11.90 -4.15 8.54
N GLN A 88 -10.98 -4.49 9.45
CA GLN A 88 -11.30 -4.88 10.80
C GLN A 88 -11.02 -3.78 11.82
N ALA A 89 -11.74 -3.83 12.94
CA ALA A 89 -11.47 -2.92 14.04
C ALA A 89 -10.18 -3.33 14.75
N VAL A 90 -9.30 -2.35 15.03
CA VAL A 90 -8.18 -2.54 15.95
C VAL A 90 -8.72 -3.06 17.30
N GLY A 91 -8.08 -4.09 17.84
CA GLY A 91 -8.52 -4.80 19.04
C GLY A 91 -9.41 -6.01 18.74
N ASN A 92 -10.00 -6.11 17.56
CA ASN A 92 -10.96 -7.16 17.17
C ASN A 92 -10.66 -7.71 15.76
N VAL A 93 -9.39 -8.04 15.52
CA VAL A 93 -8.94 -8.69 14.29
C VAL A 93 -9.19 -10.18 14.40
N THR A 94 -9.92 -10.72 13.42
CA THR A 94 -10.28 -12.15 13.33
C THR A 94 -9.76 -12.81 12.06
N HIS A 95 -9.20 -12.02 11.13
CA HIS A 95 -8.53 -12.52 9.93
C HIS A 95 -7.04 -12.30 10.06
N ASP A 96 -6.29 -13.22 9.48
CA ASP A 96 -4.84 -13.16 9.43
C ASP A 96 -4.47 -13.10 7.95
N LEU A 97 -4.45 -11.87 7.41
CA LEU A 97 -3.85 -11.63 6.11
C LEU A 97 -2.33 -11.52 6.28
N GLU A 98 -1.63 -12.07 5.32
CA GLU A 98 -0.17 -12.14 5.27
C GLU A 98 0.32 -11.65 3.91
N MET A 99 1.53 -11.11 3.86
CA MET A 99 2.24 -10.84 2.60
C MET A 99 3.50 -11.68 2.50
N PHE A 100 3.76 -12.20 1.32
CA PHE A 100 5.00 -12.88 0.97
C PHE A 100 5.58 -12.26 -0.29
N LEU A 101 6.90 -12.12 -0.33
CA LEU A 101 7.63 -11.86 -1.57
C LEU A 101 8.37 -13.13 -1.96
N VAL A 102 8.20 -13.55 -3.21
CA VAL A 102 8.85 -14.74 -3.75
C VAL A 102 9.72 -14.41 -4.98
N THR A 103 10.69 -15.28 -5.28
CA THR A 103 11.67 -15.12 -6.36
C THR A 103 11.12 -15.41 -7.75
N SER A 104 10.04 -16.17 -7.85
CA SER A 104 9.39 -16.64 -9.08
C SER A 104 7.88 -16.69 -8.84
N PRO A 105 7.02 -16.71 -9.89
CA PRO A 105 5.57 -16.80 -9.73
C PRO A 105 5.16 -18.24 -9.34
N GLN A 106 5.59 -18.64 -8.15
CA GLN A 106 5.32 -19.91 -7.48
C GLN A 106 4.91 -19.59 -6.05
N LEU A 107 3.87 -20.27 -5.56
CA LEU A 107 3.37 -20.02 -4.20
C LEU A 107 4.48 -20.23 -3.15
N PRO A 108 4.39 -19.54 -2.00
CA PRO A 108 5.40 -19.60 -0.95
C PRO A 108 5.82 -21.03 -0.56
N GLY A 109 7.12 -21.27 -0.62
CA GLY A 109 7.81 -22.48 -0.19
C GLY A 109 9.16 -22.13 0.46
N THR A 110 9.85 -23.14 0.99
CA THR A 110 11.10 -22.90 1.73
C THR A 110 12.21 -22.29 0.87
N ASP A 111 12.23 -22.56 -0.44
CA ASP A 111 13.34 -22.22 -1.33
C ASP A 111 13.12 -20.96 -2.18
N ASN A 112 11.92 -20.37 -2.18
CA ASN A 112 11.57 -19.24 -3.05
C ASN A 112 11.19 -17.96 -2.30
N ILE A 113 11.21 -17.95 -0.97
CA ILE A 113 10.83 -16.76 -0.17
C ILE A 113 11.98 -15.75 -0.10
N LEU A 114 11.67 -14.51 -0.43
CA LEU A 114 12.54 -13.34 -0.28
C LEU A 114 12.24 -12.56 1.00
N SER A 115 10.97 -12.42 1.34
CA SER A 115 10.51 -11.69 2.51
C SER A 115 9.12 -12.20 2.93
N GLU A 116 8.82 -12.06 4.20
CA GLU A 116 7.53 -12.36 4.83
C GLU A 116 7.16 -11.13 5.66
N ALA A 117 5.87 -10.79 5.71
CA ALA A 117 5.47 -9.59 6.41
C ALA A 117 5.67 -9.75 7.93
N ILE A 118 5.77 -8.59 8.58
CA ILE A 118 5.83 -8.47 10.03
C ILE A 118 4.64 -7.65 10.52
N VAL A 119 4.20 -7.95 11.74
CA VAL A 119 3.16 -7.17 12.40
C VAL A 119 3.74 -5.80 12.80
N VAL A 120 3.19 -4.72 12.24
CA VAL A 120 3.66 -3.33 12.43
C VAL A 120 3.49 -2.85 13.88
N SER A 121 2.51 -3.38 14.59
CA SER A 121 2.15 -2.89 15.92
C SER A 121 1.69 -4.04 16.82
N PRO A 122 2.58 -4.95 17.25
CA PRO A 122 2.19 -6.15 18.00
C PRO A 122 1.54 -5.84 19.37
N ARG A 123 1.64 -4.59 19.84
CA ARG A 123 1.04 -4.12 21.09
C ARG A 123 -0.46 -3.85 20.97
N VAL A 124 -0.98 -3.72 19.76
CA VAL A 124 -2.40 -3.56 19.46
C VAL A 124 -2.78 -4.63 18.45
N ASN A 125 -3.88 -5.35 18.67
CA ASN A 125 -4.37 -6.33 17.70
C ASN A 125 -4.91 -5.59 16.46
N ALA A 126 -4.03 -5.09 15.60
CA ALA A 126 -4.34 -4.23 14.46
C ALA A 126 -4.32 -5.06 13.16
N PRO A 127 -5.23 -4.78 12.21
CA PRO A 127 -5.27 -5.48 10.93
C PRO A 127 -4.23 -4.90 9.99
N LEU A 128 -2.94 -5.00 10.37
CA LEU A 128 -1.82 -4.41 9.66
C LEU A 128 -0.64 -5.36 9.58
N GLN A 129 -0.08 -5.48 8.38
CA GLN A 129 1.19 -6.17 8.11
C GLN A 129 2.09 -5.26 7.29
N GLN A 130 3.40 -5.35 7.48
CA GLN A 130 4.38 -4.63 6.66
C GLN A 130 5.40 -5.59 6.09
N ILE A 131 5.73 -5.40 4.82
CA ILE A 131 6.78 -6.14 4.15
C ILE A 131 7.72 -5.17 3.46
N SER A 132 9.02 -5.43 3.58
CA SER A 132 10.02 -4.64 2.89
C SER A 132 11.00 -5.57 2.18
N TYR A 133 11.56 -5.09 1.06
CA TYR A 133 12.61 -5.77 0.33
C TYR A 133 13.46 -4.78 -0.44
N PHE A 134 14.78 -4.85 -0.27
CA PHE A 134 15.75 -3.97 -0.91
C PHE A 134 16.81 -4.78 -1.64
N THR A 135 17.23 -4.32 -2.80
CA THR A 135 18.21 -5.00 -3.66
C THR A 135 19.13 -3.97 -4.34
N PRO A 136 20.44 -4.26 -4.47
CA PRO A 136 21.37 -3.40 -5.22
C PRO A 136 21.29 -3.63 -6.74
N SER A 137 20.49 -4.58 -7.20
CA SER A 137 20.40 -4.98 -8.61
C SER A 137 18.96 -5.05 -9.05
N ALA A 138 18.74 -4.73 -10.33
CA ALA A 138 17.43 -4.84 -10.96
C ALA A 138 16.87 -6.25 -10.76
N LYS A 139 15.62 -6.34 -10.34
CA LYS A 139 14.97 -7.60 -10.00
C LYS A 139 13.46 -7.51 -10.15
N THR A 140 12.86 -8.53 -10.74
CA THR A 140 11.43 -8.78 -10.59
C THR A 140 11.20 -9.67 -9.39
N VAL A 141 10.30 -9.25 -8.51
CA VAL A 141 9.80 -10.04 -7.39
C VAL A 141 8.29 -10.15 -7.48
N TYR A 142 7.71 -11.14 -6.84
CA TYR A 142 6.28 -11.42 -6.94
C TYR A 142 5.66 -11.35 -5.55
N LEU A 143 4.70 -10.45 -5.38
CA LEU A 143 3.94 -10.31 -4.14
C LEU A 143 2.77 -11.29 -4.13
N VAL A 144 2.62 -12.00 -3.02
CA VAL A 144 1.46 -12.82 -2.70
C VAL A 144 0.81 -12.25 -1.45
N ILE A 145 -0.46 -11.87 -1.55
CA ILE A 145 -1.31 -11.63 -0.37
C ILE A 145 -2.03 -12.94 -0.10
N ALA A 146 -2.04 -13.40 1.15
CA ALA A 146 -2.72 -14.64 1.49
C ALA A 146 -3.49 -14.53 2.78
N ARG A 147 -4.64 -15.20 2.84
CA ARG A 147 -5.41 -15.39 4.07
C ARG A 147 -4.99 -16.70 4.71
N ARG A 148 -4.56 -16.66 5.97
CA ARG A 148 -4.35 -17.88 6.74
C ARG A 148 -5.70 -18.53 7.04
N SER A 149 -5.80 -19.83 6.78
CA SER A 149 -7.02 -20.59 7.05
C SER A 149 -7.27 -20.63 8.56
N THR A 150 -8.30 -19.91 9.00
CA THR A 150 -8.88 -20.00 10.34
C THR A 150 -10.36 -20.35 10.19
N THR A 151 -10.90 -21.17 11.10
CA THR A 151 -12.27 -21.67 11.00
C THR A 151 -13.21 -20.91 11.94
N PRO A 152 -14.35 -20.34 11.47
CA PRO A 152 -14.74 -20.09 10.07
C PRO A 152 -14.13 -18.77 9.55
N PRO A 153 -13.68 -18.72 8.28
CA PRO A 153 -13.08 -17.51 7.73
C PRO A 153 -14.20 -16.54 7.31
N ALA A 154 -14.31 -15.40 7.97
CA ALA A 154 -14.93 -14.25 7.32
C ALA A 154 -13.92 -13.68 6.29
N THR A 155 -14.43 -13.06 5.24
CA THR A 155 -13.60 -12.43 4.20
C THR A 155 -13.61 -10.94 4.49
N PRO A 156 -12.45 -10.27 4.63
CA PRO A 156 -12.40 -8.82 4.69
C PRO A 156 -13.17 -8.23 3.50
N THR A 157 -14.06 -7.27 3.74
CA THR A 157 -14.83 -6.68 2.64
C THR A 157 -13.97 -5.73 1.81
N LEU A 158 -12.81 -5.34 2.35
CA LEU A 158 -11.80 -4.56 1.64
C LEU A 158 -10.42 -4.77 2.28
N MET A 159 -9.41 -4.92 1.46
CA MET A 159 -8.00 -4.87 1.84
C MET A 159 -7.26 -3.87 0.95
N LYS A 160 -6.14 -3.37 1.47
CA LYS A 160 -5.30 -2.39 0.78
C LYS A 160 -3.87 -2.51 1.22
N TRP A 161 -2.93 -2.56 0.29
CA TRP A 161 -1.56 -2.18 0.59
C TRP A 161 -1.26 -0.78 0.06
N SER A 162 -0.45 -0.02 0.80
CA SER A 162 0.11 1.26 0.37
C SER A 162 1.61 1.24 0.53
N SER A 163 2.32 1.88 -0.40
CA SER A 163 3.74 2.16 -0.23
C SER A 163 3.95 3.13 0.93
N PHE A 164 5.03 2.89 1.68
CA PHE A 164 5.59 3.71 2.74
C PHE A 164 7.06 4.04 2.46
N ALA A 165 7.51 3.85 1.22
CA ALA A 165 8.89 4.13 0.80
C ALA A 165 9.18 5.64 0.68
N ASN A 166 8.20 6.53 0.92
CA ASN A 166 8.35 7.99 0.92
C ASN A 166 8.99 8.49 -0.39
N GLY A 167 8.52 7.97 -1.52
CA GLY A 167 9.05 8.31 -2.84
C GLY A 167 10.25 7.47 -3.29
N GLY A 168 10.86 6.66 -2.42
CA GLY A 168 12.00 5.80 -2.76
C GLY A 168 11.70 4.68 -3.76
N ASP A 169 10.42 4.44 -4.06
CA ASP A 169 9.93 3.48 -5.04
C ASP A 169 9.33 4.16 -6.27
N ALA A 170 9.70 5.42 -6.55
CA ALA A 170 9.15 6.19 -7.67
C ALA A 170 9.34 5.55 -9.04
N ASP A 171 10.45 4.84 -9.23
CA ASP A 171 10.79 4.16 -10.48
C ASP A 171 10.37 2.67 -10.50
N ILE A 172 9.75 2.17 -9.42
CA ILE A 172 9.29 0.78 -9.31
C ILE A 172 7.94 0.64 -10.01
N LYS A 173 7.81 -0.38 -10.85
CA LYS A 173 6.54 -0.73 -11.49
C LYS A 173 5.88 -1.86 -10.74
N TYR A 174 4.63 -1.65 -10.41
CA TYR A 174 3.76 -2.61 -9.74
C TYR A 174 2.67 -3.01 -10.71
N GLN A 175 2.44 -4.30 -10.92
CA GLN A 175 1.26 -4.78 -11.64
C GLN A 175 -0.01 -4.38 -10.87
N TYR A 176 -1.11 -4.11 -11.57
CA TYR A 176 -2.37 -3.67 -10.94
C TYR A 176 -2.29 -2.33 -10.19
N VAL A 177 -1.26 -1.53 -10.45
CA VAL A 177 -1.03 -0.20 -9.84
C VAL A 177 -0.31 0.67 -10.88
N ASN A 178 -1.00 1.69 -11.43
CA ASN A 178 -0.79 2.32 -12.76
C ASN A 178 -1.84 1.76 -13.74
N ASP A 179 -2.76 2.52 -14.33
CA ASP A 179 -2.55 3.46 -15.44
C ASP A 179 -3.68 4.53 -15.53
N SER A 180 -4.48 4.70 -14.48
CA SER A 180 -5.47 5.78 -14.41
C SER A 180 -5.85 6.06 -12.96
N LEU A 181 -6.08 7.34 -12.62
CA LEU A 181 -6.59 7.76 -11.31
C LEU A 181 -7.94 7.10 -10.95
N ALA A 182 -8.61 6.48 -11.92
CA ALA A 182 -9.87 5.77 -11.77
C ALA A 182 -9.72 4.25 -11.54
N GLU A 183 -8.54 3.66 -11.76
CA GLU A 183 -8.31 2.23 -11.48
C GLU A 183 -8.19 1.99 -9.96
N ALA A 184 -8.54 0.78 -9.54
CA ALA A 184 -8.56 0.37 -8.14
C ALA A 184 -7.26 0.77 -7.40
N GLY A 185 -7.39 1.28 -6.18
CA GLY A 185 -6.25 1.36 -5.27
C GLY A 185 -5.35 2.57 -5.43
N SER A 186 -5.75 3.65 -6.09
CA SER A 186 -4.83 4.77 -6.35
C SER A 186 -4.49 5.65 -5.12
N SER A 187 -5.27 5.62 -4.03
CA SER A 187 -5.06 6.55 -2.90
C SER A 187 -3.92 6.16 -1.96
N THR A 188 -3.06 7.10 -1.60
CA THR A 188 -1.92 6.87 -0.70
C THR A 188 -1.91 7.79 0.53
N ILE A 189 -2.89 8.70 0.64
CA ILE A 189 -3.04 9.55 1.84
C ILE A 189 -3.57 8.70 3.00
N THR A 190 -2.78 8.56 4.07
CA THR A 190 -3.13 7.84 5.31
C THR A 190 -3.12 8.78 6.52
N GLY A 191 -3.46 8.27 7.70
CA GLY A 191 -3.29 9.00 8.96
C GLY A 191 -4.09 10.28 9.07
N HIS A 192 -3.47 11.27 9.71
CA HIS A 192 -4.10 12.54 10.00
C HIS A 192 -4.42 13.35 8.72
N ALA A 193 -3.66 13.15 7.65
CA ALA A 193 -3.92 13.78 6.35
C ALA A 193 -5.20 13.24 5.70
N ASN A 194 -5.61 12.01 6.05
CA ASN A 194 -6.86 11.40 5.59
C ASN A 194 -8.06 11.67 6.53
N ALA A 195 -7.91 12.52 7.54
CA ALA A 195 -9.02 12.94 8.38
C ALA A 195 -10.04 13.75 7.57
N ARG A 196 -11.34 13.68 7.92
CA ARG A 196 -12.39 14.42 7.19
C ARG A 196 -12.20 15.93 7.35
N GLY A 197 -11.73 16.36 8.52
CA GLY A 197 -11.43 17.75 8.82
C GLY A 197 -10.08 18.25 8.29
N ALA A 198 -9.26 17.41 7.66
CA ALA A 198 -7.96 17.80 7.14
C ALA A 198 -8.07 18.38 5.73
N ILE A 199 -7.21 19.36 5.44
CA ILE A 199 -6.88 19.79 4.09
C ILE A 199 -5.51 19.21 3.75
N ALA A 200 -5.49 18.09 3.00
CA ALA A 200 -4.26 17.51 2.49
C ALA A 200 -3.80 18.28 1.24
N VAL A 201 -2.57 18.80 1.28
CA VAL A 201 -2.00 19.67 0.26
C VAL A 201 -1.00 18.86 -0.57
N GLY A 202 -1.32 18.69 -1.86
CA GLY A 202 -0.44 18.04 -2.84
C GLY A 202 0.68 18.96 -3.33
N ALA A 203 1.73 18.38 -3.88
CA ALA A 203 2.88 19.10 -4.41
C ALA A 203 2.70 19.45 -5.91
N ALA A 204 3.16 20.63 -6.29
CA ALA A 204 3.30 21.08 -7.68
C ALA A 204 4.58 21.92 -7.79
N ALA A 205 5.41 21.69 -8.81
CA ALA A 205 6.53 22.58 -9.11
C ALA A 205 6.03 24.00 -9.38
N TYR A 206 6.72 25.01 -8.86
CA TYR A 206 6.32 26.41 -9.06
C TYR A 206 6.21 26.76 -10.56
N THR A 207 7.08 26.18 -11.39
CA THR A 207 7.10 26.38 -12.86
C THR A 207 5.86 25.86 -13.58
N THR A 208 5.08 24.95 -12.95
CA THR A 208 3.84 24.40 -13.51
C THR A 208 2.59 25.00 -12.87
N THR A 209 2.72 26.12 -12.14
CA THR A 209 1.61 26.83 -11.52
C THR A 209 1.09 28.00 -12.36
N PRO A 210 -0.11 28.54 -12.06
CA PRO A 210 -0.67 29.67 -12.82
C PRO A 210 0.19 30.93 -12.84
N ALA A 211 0.98 31.18 -11.80
CA ALA A 211 1.92 32.30 -11.76
C ALA A 211 3.03 32.20 -12.82
N PHE A 212 3.22 31.02 -13.41
CA PHE A 212 4.26 30.71 -14.40
C PHE A 212 3.69 30.24 -15.74
N GLY A 213 2.43 30.58 -16.04
CA GLY A 213 1.82 30.40 -17.37
C GLY A 213 0.91 29.16 -17.52
N GLY A 214 0.68 28.40 -16.46
CA GLY A 214 -0.36 27.35 -16.42
C GLY A 214 -1.77 27.92 -16.14
N THR A 215 -2.80 27.09 -16.30
CA THR A 215 -4.17 27.40 -15.84
C THR A 215 -4.54 26.69 -14.54
N THR A 216 -3.89 25.56 -14.26
CA THR A 216 -4.01 24.77 -13.03
C THR A 216 -2.64 24.22 -12.65
N PRO A 217 -2.27 24.20 -11.35
CA PRO A 217 -1.07 23.49 -10.90
C PRO A 217 -1.07 22.04 -11.37
N ILE A 218 0.04 21.58 -11.93
CA ILE A 218 0.24 20.17 -12.30
C ILE A 218 0.76 19.44 -11.06
N LEU A 219 0.06 18.37 -10.68
CA LEU A 219 0.45 17.53 -9.54
C LEU A 219 1.78 16.84 -9.83
N GLU A 220 2.71 16.90 -8.88
CA GLU A 220 3.94 16.11 -8.91
C GLU A 220 3.62 14.62 -8.86
N THR A 221 4.37 13.80 -9.61
CA THR A 221 4.12 12.35 -9.70
C THR A 221 4.30 11.62 -8.36
N PHE A 222 5.14 12.17 -7.48
CA PHE A 222 5.31 11.66 -6.12
C PHE A 222 4.21 12.12 -5.16
N SER A 223 3.44 13.17 -5.47
CA SER A 223 2.46 13.69 -4.52
C SER A 223 1.38 12.63 -4.26
N SER A 224 1.21 12.26 -2.99
CA SER A 224 0.17 11.31 -2.59
C SER A 224 -1.22 11.82 -2.98
N ILE A 225 -2.12 10.88 -3.32
CA ILE A 225 -3.47 11.20 -3.78
C ILE A 225 -4.55 10.66 -2.84
N GLY A 226 -5.62 11.45 -2.71
CA GLY A 226 -6.76 11.13 -1.84
C GLY A 226 -7.71 10.12 -2.45
N VAL A 227 -8.56 9.54 -1.61
CA VAL A 227 -9.61 8.61 -2.02
C VAL A 227 -10.75 9.35 -2.74
N ARG A 228 -11.21 8.82 -3.89
CA ARG A 228 -12.55 9.15 -4.40
C ARG A 228 -13.58 8.44 -3.50
N LEU A 229 -14.01 9.13 -2.43
CA LEU A 229 -15.16 8.86 -1.55
C LEU A 229 -15.48 7.38 -1.18
N SER A 230 -15.44 7.08 0.14
CA SER A 230 -16.13 6.00 0.89
C SER A 230 -15.32 4.91 1.61
N CYS A 231 -14.03 5.08 1.92
CA CYS A 231 -13.31 4.09 2.71
C CYS A 231 -12.85 4.61 4.09
N SER A 232 -13.43 4.08 5.16
CA SER A 232 -13.08 4.36 6.56
C SER A 232 -11.77 3.71 7.02
N MET A 233 -11.14 2.84 6.22
CA MET A 233 -9.95 2.09 6.63
C MET A 233 -8.71 2.96 6.85
N LEU A 234 -8.54 4.05 6.09
CA LEU A 234 -7.32 4.86 6.14
C LEU A 234 -7.25 5.82 7.35
N LYS A 235 -8.17 5.73 8.32
CA LYS A 235 -8.07 6.49 9.58
C LYS A 235 -7.25 5.76 10.66
N ALA A 236 -6.94 4.48 10.43
CA ALA A 236 -6.25 3.60 11.39
C ALA A 236 -4.75 3.42 11.09
N ILE A 237 -4.31 3.71 9.87
CA ILE A 237 -2.90 3.79 9.48
C ILE A 237 -2.39 5.19 9.83
#